data_AF-A0A9D0ZS54-F1
#
_entry.id   AF-A0A9D0ZS54-F1
#
_cell.length_a   1.000
_cell.length_b   1.000
_cell.length_c   1.000
_cell.angle_alpha   90.00
_cell.angle_beta   90.00
_cell.angle_gamma   90.00
#
_symmetry.space_group_name_H-M   'P 1'
#
loop_
_entity.id
_entity.type
_entity.pdbx_description
1 polymer ?
#
loop_
_entity_poly.entity_id
_entity_poly.type
_entity_poly.pdbx_seq_one_letter_code
_entity_poly.pdbx_strand_id
1 'polypeptide(L)'
;MDFEKMYRQLDEFMKNKGNMSEEEALKKFMELYNSHDLDIEDTNEVMSIEKLDEAMEAKDEKDAKRLAKEALNLDPNNADAKLFLLGFEDDLKKLDGLDKIIKETEDYLTKEGFFDEDNIGEFYVLYETRPYMRILYTKAITLLENGMVKRAQEVLERILELNENDNLGARYLLSGVYAYFEDKDSLNKLIKKYEGDFGLSFDLAKLVLVYKEGDEKKALEYLKVLNKKNPNFIGIMTDKIGHDEIINKVNLSYYSPGDLSEAVNMIADFSFVLLPMTMFYVWIRKNAKKLK
;
A
#
# COMPACT_ATOMS: atom_id res chain seq x y z
N MET A 1 8.77 8.86 -9.94
CA MET A 1 8.96 8.95 -8.47
C MET A 1 9.24 10.40 -8.08
N ASP A 2 8.38 11.29 -8.57
CA ASP A 2 8.80 12.66 -8.89
C ASP A 2 8.90 13.54 -7.65
N PHE A 3 8.04 13.30 -6.66
CA PHE A 3 8.12 13.99 -5.39
C PHE A 3 9.39 13.63 -4.61
N GLU A 4 9.80 12.35 -4.60
CA GLU A 4 11.03 11.92 -3.92
C GLU A 4 12.27 12.48 -4.62
N LYS A 5 12.26 12.55 -5.95
CA LYS A 5 13.28 13.27 -6.73
C LYS A 5 13.36 14.74 -6.34
N MET A 6 12.23 15.45 -6.30
CA MET A 6 12.18 16.86 -5.93
C MET A 6 12.74 17.11 -4.53
N TYR A 7 12.41 16.27 -3.54
CA TYR A 7 12.95 16.41 -2.18
C TYR A 7 14.46 16.20 -2.13
N ARG A 8 15.01 15.24 -2.88
CA ARG A 8 16.47 15.03 -2.96
C ARG A 8 17.19 16.21 -3.62
N GLN A 9 16.63 16.75 -4.69
CA GLN A 9 17.16 17.96 -5.33
C GLN A 9 17.06 19.18 -4.41
N LEU A 10 15.99 19.29 -3.63
CA LEU A 10 15.85 20.33 -2.59
C LEU A 10 16.92 20.18 -1.52
N ASP A 11 17.17 18.98 -1.00
CA ASP A 11 18.18 18.77 0.03
C ASP A 11 19.58 19.14 -0.47
N GLU A 12 19.90 18.80 -1.71
CA GLU A 12 21.17 19.20 -2.33
C GLU A 12 21.26 20.73 -2.53
N PHE A 13 20.16 21.37 -2.92
CA PHE A 13 20.08 22.84 -2.98
C PHE A 13 20.30 23.48 -1.60
N MET A 14 19.67 22.90 -0.56
CA MET A 14 19.73 23.40 0.81
C MET A 14 21.13 23.26 1.40
N LYS A 15 21.86 22.17 1.11
CA LYS A 15 23.29 22.04 1.47
C LYS A 15 24.15 23.13 0.85
N ASN A 16 23.80 23.55 -0.37
CA ASN A 16 24.55 24.54 -1.15
C ASN A 16 23.93 25.96 -1.08
N LYS A 17 23.01 26.23 -0.14
CA LYS A 17 22.27 27.50 -0.04
C LYS A 17 23.12 28.73 0.28
N GLY A 18 24.39 28.54 0.65
CA GLY A 18 25.29 29.62 1.05
C GLY A 18 24.73 30.44 2.22
N ASN A 19 24.69 31.76 2.06
CA ASN A 19 24.22 32.68 3.11
C ASN A 19 22.71 32.93 3.11
N MET A 20 21.94 32.26 2.25
CA MET A 20 20.48 32.40 2.23
C MET A 20 19.89 31.87 3.54
N SER A 21 18.88 32.57 4.07
CA SER A 21 18.01 31.99 5.09
C SER A 21 17.26 30.77 4.53
N GLU A 22 16.71 29.92 5.39
CA GLU A 22 15.96 28.75 4.93
C GLU A 22 14.74 29.14 4.09
N GLU A 23 14.00 30.18 4.50
CA GLU A 23 12.84 30.68 3.77
C GLU A 23 13.23 31.24 2.39
N GLU A 24 14.32 32.01 2.31
CA GLU A 24 14.84 32.51 1.03
C GLU A 24 15.30 31.39 0.11
N ALA A 25 16.00 30.39 0.66
CA ALA A 25 16.48 29.25 -0.11
C ALA A 25 15.32 28.40 -0.65
N LEU A 26 14.31 28.11 0.17
CA LEU A 26 13.12 27.38 -0.24
C LEU A 26 12.36 28.12 -1.35
N LYS A 27 12.14 29.42 -1.17
CA LYS A 27 11.47 30.23 -2.19
C LYS A 27 12.24 30.22 -3.51
N LYS A 28 13.56 30.40 -3.45
CA LYS A 28 14.42 30.39 -4.63
C LYS A 28 14.45 29.02 -5.32
N PHE A 29 14.51 27.92 -4.55
CA PHE A 29 14.39 26.57 -5.09
C PHE A 29 13.09 26.39 -5.84
N MET A 30 11.95 26.76 -5.23
CA MET A 30 10.63 26.64 -5.86
C MET A 30 10.51 27.49 -7.13
N GLU A 31 11.10 28.69 -7.17
CA GLU A 31 11.15 29.52 -8.37
C GLU A 31 11.92 28.82 -9.50
N LEU A 32 13.12 28.31 -9.22
CA LEU A 32 13.98 27.64 -10.21
C LEU A 32 13.42 26.28 -10.68
N TYR A 33 12.86 25.50 -9.75
CA TYR A 33 12.26 24.19 -10.06
C TYR A 33 11.06 24.37 -10.99
N ASN A 34 10.16 25.32 -10.70
CA ASN A 34 8.98 25.57 -11.53
C ASN A 34 9.34 26.16 -12.91
N SER A 35 10.39 26.99 -13.00
CA SER A 35 10.85 27.54 -14.28
C SER A 35 11.67 26.57 -15.12
N HIS A 36 12.00 25.39 -14.57
CA HIS A 36 12.92 24.41 -15.18
C HIS A 36 14.33 24.98 -15.40
N ASP A 37 14.73 25.99 -14.62
CA ASP A 37 16.07 26.59 -14.61
C ASP A 37 16.92 26.09 -13.43
N LEU A 38 16.50 25.02 -12.77
CA LEU A 38 17.23 24.43 -11.66
C LEU A 38 18.51 23.75 -12.18
N ASP A 39 19.64 24.41 -11.98
CA ASP A 39 20.97 23.91 -12.34
C ASP A 39 21.63 23.23 -11.12
N ILE A 40 21.16 22.02 -10.81
CA ILE A 40 21.76 21.12 -9.82
C ILE A 40 22.23 19.89 -10.56
N GLU A 41 23.50 19.50 -10.37
CA GLU A 41 24.01 18.25 -10.91
C GLU A 41 23.29 17.08 -10.23
N ASP A 42 22.58 16.28 -11.02
CA ASP A 42 21.85 15.13 -10.48
C ASP A 42 22.85 14.13 -9.89
N THR A 43 22.63 13.75 -8.63
CA THR A 43 23.43 12.72 -7.98
C THR A 43 23.18 11.37 -8.64
N ASN A 44 24.09 10.42 -8.45
CA ASN A 44 23.89 9.03 -8.89
C ASN A 44 22.56 8.44 -8.39
N GLU A 45 22.11 8.85 -7.19
CA GLU A 45 20.83 8.43 -6.62
C GLU A 45 19.64 9.01 -7.42
N VAL A 46 19.66 10.31 -7.75
CA VAL A 46 18.61 10.93 -8.58
C VAL A 46 18.60 10.30 -9.98
N MET A 47 19.76 10.15 -10.62
CA MET A 47 19.87 9.50 -11.93
C MET A 47 19.38 8.04 -11.88
N SER A 48 19.61 7.33 -10.78
CA SER A 48 19.11 5.97 -10.57
C SER A 48 17.57 5.93 -10.53
N ILE A 49 16.94 6.88 -9.83
CA ILE A 49 15.48 7.01 -9.77
C ILE A 49 14.90 7.28 -11.15
N GLU A 50 15.46 8.22 -11.92
CA GLU A 50 15.01 8.50 -13.28
C GLU A 50 15.14 7.28 -14.19
N LYS A 51 16.25 6.54 -14.06
CA LYS A 51 16.46 5.33 -14.83
C LYS A 51 15.45 4.23 -14.47
N LEU A 52 15.01 4.19 -13.21
CA LEU A 52 13.91 3.30 -12.79
C LEU A 52 12.55 3.78 -13.31
N ASP A 53 12.28 5.08 -13.34
CA ASP A 53 11.07 5.63 -13.98
C ASP A 53 11.02 5.22 -15.47
N GLU A 54 12.14 5.36 -16.21
CA GLU A 54 12.26 4.84 -17.59
C GLU A 54 11.98 3.33 -17.68
N ALA A 55 12.46 2.55 -16.70
CA ALA A 55 12.23 1.10 -16.65
C ALA A 55 10.76 0.74 -16.46
N MET A 56 10.02 1.51 -15.66
CA MET A 56 8.58 1.32 -15.41
C MET A 56 7.73 1.69 -16.62
N GLU A 57 8.19 2.62 -17.45
CA GLU A 57 7.52 3.03 -18.69
C GLU A 57 7.89 2.18 -19.92
N ALA A 58 8.87 1.29 -19.78
CA ALA A 58 9.35 0.45 -20.87
C ALA A 58 8.23 -0.49 -21.39
N LYS A 59 8.17 -0.64 -22.71
CA LYS A 59 7.10 -1.41 -23.38
C LYS A 59 7.33 -2.92 -23.39
N ASP A 60 8.56 -3.36 -23.18
CA ASP A 60 8.90 -4.77 -23.11
C ASP A 60 9.76 -5.07 -21.88
N GLU A 61 9.58 -6.30 -21.39
CA GLU A 61 10.23 -6.79 -20.17
C GLU A 61 11.76 -6.77 -20.25
N LYS A 62 12.33 -7.00 -21.44
CA LYS A 62 13.78 -7.08 -21.60
C LYS A 62 14.40 -5.70 -21.40
N ASP A 63 13.81 -4.67 -21.99
CA ASP A 63 14.24 -3.29 -21.80
C ASP A 63 13.96 -2.79 -20.38
N ALA A 64 12.79 -3.12 -19.80
CA ALA A 64 12.48 -2.81 -18.40
C ALA A 64 13.56 -3.36 -17.45
N LYS A 65 13.92 -4.65 -17.59
CA LYS A 65 14.97 -5.29 -16.79
C LYS A 65 16.35 -4.68 -17.03
N ARG A 66 16.67 -4.29 -18.26
CA ARG A 66 17.96 -3.66 -18.59
C ARG A 66 18.07 -2.29 -17.91
N LEU A 67 17.06 -1.45 -18.06
CA LEU A 67 17.01 -0.11 -17.46
C LEU A 67 17.06 -0.17 -15.94
N ALA A 68 16.29 -1.06 -15.30
CA ALA A 68 16.36 -1.22 -13.84
C ALA A 68 17.73 -1.71 -13.35
N LYS A 69 18.47 -2.50 -14.14
CA LYS A 69 19.86 -2.86 -13.83
C LYS A 69 20.82 -1.68 -14.01
N GLU A 70 20.58 -0.81 -14.99
CA GLU A 70 21.33 0.44 -15.15
C GLU A 70 21.09 1.38 -13.95
N ALA A 71 19.86 1.45 -13.44
CA ALA A 71 19.55 2.16 -12.19
C ALA A 71 20.38 1.62 -11.02
N LEU A 72 20.49 0.30 -10.86
CA LEU A 72 21.31 -0.31 -9.80
C LEU A 72 22.83 -0.14 -10.01
N ASN A 73 23.30 0.06 -11.24
CA ASN A 73 24.70 0.39 -11.48
C ASN A 73 25.04 1.82 -11.05
N LEU A 74 24.07 2.74 -11.14
CA LEU A 74 24.19 4.11 -10.64
C LEU A 74 24.12 4.14 -9.11
N ASP A 75 23.12 3.48 -8.54
CA ASP A 75 22.94 3.34 -7.10
C ASP A 75 22.60 1.89 -6.70
N PRO A 76 23.56 1.13 -6.15
CA PRO A 76 23.32 -0.23 -5.66
C PRO A 76 22.35 -0.32 -4.48
N ASN A 77 22.06 0.80 -3.80
CA ASN A 77 21.14 0.87 -2.67
C ASN A 77 19.71 1.22 -3.10
N ASN A 78 19.44 1.47 -4.38
CA ASN A 78 18.09 1.76 -4.87
C ASN A 78 17.17 0.55 -4.66
N ALA A 79 16.44 0.58 -3.55
CA ALA A 79 15.63 -0.52 -3.07
C ALA A 79 14.39 -0.75 -3.95
N ASP A 80 13.85 0.32 -4.56
CA ASP A 80 12.75 0.21 -5.51
C ASP A 80 13.19 -0.45 -6.81
N ALA A 81 14.40 -0.19 -7.31
CA ALA A 81 14.92 -0.87 -8.49
C ALA A 81 15.13 -2.36 -8.23
N LYS A 82 15.57 -2.74 -7.02
CA LYS A 82 15.63 -4.15 -6.59
C LYS A 82 14.24 -4.78 -6.54
N LEU A 83 13.27 -4.08 -5.93
CA LEU A 83 11.88 -4.53 -5.83
C LEU A 83 11.23 -4.70 -7.21
N PHE A 84 11.47 -3.76 -8.12
CA PHE A 84 10.97 -3.80 -9.50
C PHE A 84 11.52 -5.01 -10.26
N LEU A 85 12.83 -5.29 -10.16
CA LEU A 85 13.42 -6.48 -10.77
C LEU A 85 12.85 -7.78 -10.18
N LEU A 86 12.57 -7.81 -8.88
CA LEU A 86 11.96 -8.95 -8.21
C LEU A 86 10.53 -9.22 -8.70
N GLY A 87 9.83 -8.20 -9.19
CA GLY A 87 8.50 -8.33 -9.79
C GLY A 87 8.45 -9.31 -10.98
N PHE A 88 9.60 -9.57 -11.62
CA PHE A 88 9.71 -10.50 -12.74
C PHE A 88 10.19 -11.91 -12.36
N GLU A 89 10.45 -12.18 -11.09
CA GLU A 89 10.81 -13.52 -10.61
C GLU A 89 9.56 -14.38 -10.37
N ASP A 90 9.76 -15.70 -10.29
CA ASP A 90 8.69 -16.63 -9.92
C ASP A 90 8.19 -16.36 -8.49
N ASP A 91 6.87 -16.49 -8.25
CA ASP A 91 6.25 -16.21 -6.93
C ASP A 91 6.91 -16.98 -5.77
N LEU A 92 7.35 -18.22 -6.02
CA LEU A 92 8.02 -19.05 -5.01
C LEU A 92 9.37 -18.48 -4.54
N LYS A 93 10.04 -17.68 -5.38
CA LYS A 93 11.33 -17.04 -5.04
C LYS A 93 11.15 -15.60 -4.54
N LYS A 94 9.97 -15.00 -4.75
CA LYS A 94 9.71 -13.60 -4.37
C LYS A 94 9.91 -13.36 -2.87
N LEU A 95 9.46 -14.28 -2.00
CA LEU A 95 9.61 -14.11 -0.56
C LEU A 95 11.07 -14.07 -0.10
N ASP A 96 11.91 -14.97 -0.62
CA ASP A 96 13.35 -14.98 -0.30
C ASP A 96 14.04 -13.71 -0.82
N GLY A 97 13.67 -13.26 -2.02
CA GLY A 97 14.15 -12.00 -2.59
C GLY A 97 13.73 -10.79 -1.75
N LEU A 98 12.48 -10.72 -1.32
CA LEU A 98 11.96 -9.66 -0.45
C LEU A 98 12.69 -9.65 0.88
N ASP A 99 12.91 -10.81 1.51
CA ASP A 99 13.65 -10.93 2.77
C ASP A 99 15.08 -10.41 2.64
N LYS A 100 15.74 -10.67 1.51
CA LYS A 100 17.07 -10.15 1.21
C LYS A 100 17.06 -8.63 1.03
N ILE A 101 16.14 -8.09 0.23
CA ILE A 101 16.04 -6.64 0.00
C ILE A 101 15.73 -5.92 1.31
N ILE A 102 14.78 -6.43 2.10
CA ILE A 102 14.42 -5.90 3.43
C ILE A 102 15.66 -5.79 4.30
N LYS A 103 16.43 -6.88 4.42
CA LYS A 103 17.64 -6.89 5.25
C LYS A 103 18.67 -5.86 4.79
N GLU A 104 18.95 -5.80 3.48
CA GLU A 104 19.90 -4.83 2.93
C GLU A 104 19.45 -3.39 3.17
N THR A 105 18.17 -3.10 2.99
CA THR A 105 17.59 -1.77 3.21
C THR A 105 17.53 -1.41 4.70
N GLU A 106 17.19 -2.35 5.58
CA GLU A 106 17.22 -2.15 7.04
C GLU A 106 18.63 -1.86 7.53
N ASP A 107 19.64 -2.62 7.06
CA ASP A 107 21.04 -2.40 7.40
C ASP A 107 21.52 -1.00 6.97
N TYR A 108 21.04 -0.52 5.81
CA TYR A 108 21.34 0.83 5.32
C TYR A 108 20.64 1.89 6.19
N LEU A 109 19.32 1.81 6.35
CA LEU A 109 18.53 2.78 7.11
C LEU A 109 18.96 2.85 8.59
N THR A 110 19.39 1.73 9.17
CA THR A 110 19.94 1.70 10.55
C THR A 110 21.24 2.49 10.64
N LYS A 111 22.15 2.36 9.66
CA LYS A 111 23.42 3.10 9.65
C LYS A 111 23.21 4.60 9.49
N GLU A 112 22.18 4.99 8.74
CA GLU A 112 21.81 6.38 8.54
C GLU A 112 20.94 6.96 9.69
N GLY A 113 20.62 6.17 10.72
CA GLY A 113 19.88 6.63 11.91
C GLY A 113 18.36 6.71 11.74
N PHE A 114 17.79 6.19 10.65
CA PHE A 114 16.34 6.26 10.42
C PHE A 114 15.52 5.39 11.39
N PHE A 115 16.14 4.44 12.10
CA PHE A 115 15.48 3.64 13.15
C PHE A 115 15.61 4.23 14.56
N ASP A 116 16.13 5.45 14.70
CA ASP A 116 16.11 6.17 15.97
C ASP A 116 14.65 6.44 16.41
N GLU A 117 14.41 6.49 17.73
CA GLU A 117 13.06 6.55 18.31
C GLU A 117 12.21 7.71 17.76
N ASP A 118 12.84 8.85 17.48
CA ASP A 118 12.18 10.06 16.96
C ASP A 118 11.60 9.89 15.54
N ASN A 119 12.08 8.89 14.78
CA ASN A 119 11.63 8.61 13.42
C ASN A 119 10.55 7.52 13.34
N ILE A 120 10.41 6.69 14.39
CA ILE A 120 9.44 5.61 14.41
C ILE A 120 8.02 6.19 14.43
N GLY A 121 7.18 5.70 13.51
CA GLY A 121 5.84 6.22 13.28
C GLY A 121 5.75 7.21 12.12
N GLU A 122 6.88 7.74 11.66
CA GLU A 122 6.99 8.78 10.64
C GLU A 122 7.65 8.29 9.33
N PHE A 123 7.84 6.98 9.15
CA PHE A 123 8.56 6.41 7.99
C PHE A 123 7.93 6.73 6.62
N TYR A 124 6.68 7.18 6.57
CA TYR A 124 6.09 7.59 5.30
C TYR A 124 6.29 9.07 4.99
N VAL A 125 6.42 9.94 6.01
CA VAL A 125 6.70 11.35 5.77
C VAL A 125 8.17 11.57 5.40
N LEU A 126 9.07 10.77 5.99
CA LEU A 126 10.47 10.68 5.61
C LEU A 126 10.58 9.98 4.25
N TYR A 127 11.08 10.70 3.24
CA TYR A 127 11.03 10.20 1.87
C TYR A 127 12.06 9.07 1.64
N GLU A 128 13.16 9.08 2.41
CA GLU A 128 14.26 8.12 2.38
C GLU A 128 13.82 6.72 2.81
N THR A 129 12.83 6.63 3.70
CA THR A 129 12.31 5.36 4.24
C THR A 129 11.14 4.81 3.41
N ARG A 130 10.58 5.57 2.46
CA ARG A 130 9.46 5.10 1.63
C ARG A 130 9.75 3.86 0.80
N PRO A 131 10.93 3.68 0.18
CA PRO A 131 11.26 2.42 -0.50
C PRO A 131 11.12 1.21 0.42
N TYR A 132 11.59 1.31 1.67
CA TYR A 132 11.45 0.25 2.67
C TYR A 132 9.99 -0.04 3.00
N MET A 133 9.18 1.00 3.18
CA MET A 133 7.74 0.86 3.42
C MET A 133 7.01 0.17 2.26
N ARG A 134 7.37 0.49 1.00
CA ARG A 134 6.85 -0.18 -0.19
C ARG A 134 7.21 -1.68 -0.20
N ILE A 135 8.46 -2.02 0.12
CA ILE A 135 8.92 -3.41 0.18
C ILE A 135 8.18 -4.21 1.25
N LEU A 136 8.00 -3.65 2.44
CA LEU A 136 7.22 -4.30 3.51
C LEU A 136 5.78 -4.55 3.06
N TYR A 137 5.14 -3.56 2.42
CA TYR A 137 3.78 -3.70 1.92
C TYR A 137 3.67 -4.78 0.84
N THR A 138 4.60 -4.82 -0.12
CA THR A 138 4.68 -5.90 -1.11
C THR A 138 4.83 -7.26 -0.44
N LYS A 139 5.69 -7.39 0.59
CA LYS A 139 5.84 -8.64 1.34
C LYS A 139 4.56 -9.05 2.04
N ALA A 140 3.83 -8.12 2.67
CA ALA A 140 2.54 -8.42 3.28
C ALA A 140 1.55 -9.00 2.27
N ILE A 141 1.42 -8.37 1.10
CA ILE A 141 0.54 -8.84 0.02
C ILE A 141 0.97 -10.23 -0.47
N THR A 142 2.26 -10.42 -0.80
CA THR A 142 2.77 -11.72 -1.27
C THR A 142 2.55 -12.82 -0.24
N LEU A 143 2.69 -12.53 1.06
CA LEU A 143 2.38 -13.49 2.12
C LEU A 143 0.89 -13.85 2.16
N LEU A 144 -0.01 -12.88 1.98
CA LEU A 144 -1.47 -13.13 1.92
C LEU A 144 -1.85 -13.97 0.71
N GLU A 145 -1.29 -13.68 -0.46
CA GLU A 145 -1.51 -14.43 -1.71
C GLU A 145 -1.04 -15.89 -1.58
N ASN A 146 0.03 -16.13 -0.81
CA ASN A 146 0.53 -17.47 -0.48
C ASN A 146 -0.19 -18.12 0.72
N GLY A 147 -1.24 -17.51 1.26
CA GLY A 147 -2.01 -18.02 2.40
C GLY A 147 -1.23 -18.01 3.73
N MET A 148 -0.08 -17.33 3.80
CA MET A 148 0.76 -17.22 4.99
C MET A 148 0.27 -16.11 5.93
N VAL A 149 -1.02 -16.14 6.27
CA VAL A 149 -1.74 -15.02 6.89
C VAL A 149 -1.11 -14.58 8.22
N LYS A 150 -0.55 -15.50 9.01
CA LYS A 150 0.08 -15.14 10.30
C LYS A 150 1.36 -14.32 10.11
N ARG A 151 2.18 -14.68 9.11
CA ARG A 151 3.38 -13.91 8.77
C ARG A 151 3.02 -12.55 8.19
N ALA A 152 1.94 -12.48 7.39
CA ALA A 152 1.44 -11.21 6.88
C ALA A 152 0.99 -10.28 8.00
N GLN A 153 0.33 -10.82 9.05
CA GLN A 153 -0.03 -10.06 10.25
C GLN A 153 1.18 -9.34 10.86
N GLU A 154 2.28 -10.06 11.08
CA GLU A 154 3.50 -9.51 11.69
C GLU A 154 4.08 -8.36 10.85
N VAL A 155 4.10 -8.50 9.52
CA VAL A 155 4.58 -7.46 8.61
C VAL A 155 3.65 -6.24 8.61
N LEU A 156 2.33 -6.45 8.59
CA LEU A 156 1.35 -5.36 8.62
C LEU A 156 1.39 -4.60 9.95
N GLU A 157 1.52 -5.30 11.08
CA GLU A 157 1.68 -4.68 12.39
C GLU A 157 2.97 -3.85 12.45
N ARG A 158 4.08 -4.36 11.89
CA ARG A 158 5.32 -3.60 11.77
C ARG A 158 5.17 -2.35 10.90
N ILE A 159 4.43 -2.43 9.79
CA ILE A 159 4.12 -1.26 8.95
C ILE A 159 3.41 -0.18 9.77
N LEU A 160 2.41 -0.55 10.59
CA LEU A 160 1.65 0.41 11.41
C LEU A 160 2.41 0.95 12.63
N GLU A 161 3.46 0.26 13.07
CA GLU A 161 4.42 0.76 14.06
C GLU A 161 5.33 1.82 13.44
N LEU A 162 5.83 1.55 12.22
CA LEU A 162 6.73 2.45 11.51
C LEU A 162 6.02 3.66 10.89
N ASN A 163 4.74 3.52 10.56
CA ASN A 163 3.91 4.52 9.91
C ASN A 163 2.56 4.61 10.64
N GLU A 164 2.53 5.38 11.73
CA GLU A 164 1.36 5.43 12.63
C GLU A 164 0.12 5.98 11.93
N ASN A 165 0.30 6.96 11.05
CA ASN A 165 -0.76 7.57 10.25
C ASN A 165 -1.26 6.67 9.10
N ASP A 166 -0.56 5.55 8.85
CA ASP A 166 -0.87 4.56 7.82
C ASP A 166 -1.22 5.15 6.46
N ASN A 167 -0.31 5.97 5.94
CA ASN A 167 -0.45 6.54 4.60
C ASN A 167 -0.48 5.47 3.48
N LEU A 168 -0.14 4.21 3.77
CA LEU A 168 -0.19 3.09 2.82
C LEU A 168 -1.55 2.41 2.75
N GLY A 169 -2.40 2.55 3.78
CA GLY A 169 -3.65 1.80 3.89
C GLY A 169 -3.49 0.36 4.41
N ALA A 170 -2.36 0.02 5.03
CA ALA A 170 -2.12 -1.31 5.61
C ALA A 170 -3.14 -1.71 6.68
N ARG A 171 -3.77 -0.74 7.37
CA ARG A 171 -4.85 -0.99 8.33
C ARG A 171 -6.04 -1.70 7.71
N TYR A 172 -6.30 -1.49 6.41
CA TYR A 172 -7.42 -2.13 5.73
C TYR A 172 -7.15 -3.63 5.56
N LEU A 173 -5.97 -4.02 5.07
CA LEU A 173 -5.55 -5.43 5.01
C LEU A 173 -5.49 -6.06 6.40
N LEU A 174 -4.93 -5.36 7.38
CA LEU A 174 -4.81 -5.87 8.76
C LEU A 174 -6.19 -6.12 9.40
N SER A 175 -7.20 -5.30 9.08
CA SER A 175 -8.56 -5.55 9.54
C SER A 175 -9.13 -6.86 8.99
N GLY A 176 -8.83 -7.20 7.73
CA GLY A 176 -9.16 -8.50 7.13
C GLY A 176 -8.40 -9.64 7.80
N VAL A 177 -7.13 -9.44 8.16
CA VAL A 177 -6.31 -10.42 8.88
C VAL A 177 -6.87 -10.72 10.27
N TYR A 178 -7.28 -9.71 11.03
CA TYR A 178 -7.94 -9.93 12.32
C TYR A 178 -9.30 -10.64 12.14
N ALA A 179 -10.07 -10.30 11.11
CA ALA A 179 -11.30 -11.01 10.78
C ALA A 179 -11.06 -12.48 10.35
N TYR A 180 -9.93 -12.75 9.67
CA TYR A 180 -9.50 -14.11 9.31
C TYR A 180 -9.28 -14.97 10.57
N PHE A 181 -8.53 -14.44 11.54
CA PHE A 181 -8.20 -15.12 12.80
C PHE A 181 -9.30 -15.07 13.87
N GLU A 182 -10.44 -14.46 13.58
CA GLU A 182 -11.52 -14.25 14.56
C GLU A 182 -11.07 -13.40 15.78
N ASP A 183 -10.03 -12.58 15.60
CA ASP A 183 -9.46 -11.73 16.64
C ASP A 183 -10.23 -10.41 16.76
N LYS A 184 -11.38 -10.50 17.44
CA LYS A 184 -12.28 -9.37 17.69
C LYS A 184 -11.61 -8.25 18.49
N ASP A 185 -10.75 -8.60 19.44
CA ASP A 185 -10.14 -7.61 20.33
C ASP A 185 -9.13 -6.76 19.58
N SER A 186 -8.27 -7.38 18.77
CA SER A 186 -7.32 -6.65 17.93
C SER A 186 -8.01 -5.83 16.85
N LEU A 187 -9.08 -6.35 16.22
CA LEU A 187 -9.87 -5.56 15.27
C LEU A 187 -10.48 -4.32 15.94
N ASN A 188 -11.07 -4.46 17.13
CA ASN A 188 -11.67 -3.33 17.85
C ASN A 188 -10.61 -2.29 18.26
N LYS A 189 -9.42 -2.73 18.68
CA LYS A 189 -8.29 -1.82 18.97
C LYS A 189 -7.86 -1.06 17.71
N LEU A 190 -7.76 -1.74 16.57
CA LEU A 190 -7.40 -1.13 15.30
C LEU A 190 -8.42 -0.06 14.86
N ILE A 191 -9.72 -0.39 14.89
CA ILE A 191 -10.79 0.56 14.56
C ILE A 191 -10.77 1.78 15.49
N LYS A 192 -10.48 1.56 16.79
CA LYS A 192 -10.37 2.66 17.75
C LYS A 192 -9.14 3.53 17.48
N LYS A 193 -8.00 2.95 17.09
CA LYS A 193 -6.78 3.70 16.71
C LYS A 193 -7.08 4.64 15.54
N TYR A 194 -7.84 4.18 14.55
CA TYR A 194 -8.22 4.93 13.35
C TYR A 194 -9.68 5.41 13.40
N GLU A 195 -10.11 5.91 14.56
CA GLU A 195 -11.46 6.46 14.71
C GLU A 195 -11.66 7.66 13.76
N GLY A 196 -12.78 7.67 13.03
CA GLY A 196 -13.04 8.67 11.98
C GLY A 196 -12.69 8.19 10.57
N ASP A 197 -12.09 7.01 10.42
CA ASP A 197 -12.01 6.32 9.12
C ASP A 197 -13.38 5.74 8.75
N PHE A 198 -13.86 6.05 7.55
CA PHE A 198 -15.17 5.62 7.04
C PHE A 198 -15.09 4.53 5.96
N GLY A 199 -13.89 4.02 5.67
CA GLY A 199 -13.62 3.01 4.66
C GLY A 199 -14.38 1.70 4.90
N LEU A 200 -14.79 1.06 3.80
CA LEU A 200 -15.64 -0.14 3.86
C LEU A 200 -14.95 -1.36 4.50
N SER A 201 -13.62 -1.43 4.47
CA SER A 201 -12.83 -2.57 4.97
C SER A 201 -13.12 -2.88 6.44
N PHE A 202 -13.25 -1.86 7.31
CA PHE A 202 -13.61 -2.08 8.71
C PHE A 202 -15.05 -2.58 8.87
N ASP A 203 -15.98 -2.14 8.02
CA ASP A 203 -17.36 -2.64 8.05
C ASP A 203 -17.44 -4.09 7.56
N LEU A 204 -16.67 -4.45 6.53
CA LEU A 204 -16.56 -5.82 6.04
C LEU A 204 -15.89 -6.73 7.07
N ALA A 205 -14.81 -6.30 7.72
CA ALA A 205 -14.17 -7.06 8.80
C ALA A 205 -15.15 -7.35 9.95
N LYS A 206 -15.93 -6.35 10.38
CA LYS A 206 -16.99 -6.55 11.39
C LYS A 206 -18.05 -7.52 10.92
N LEU A 207 -18.54 -7.37 9.68
CA LEU A 207 -19.53 -8.28 9.09
C LEU A 207 -19.04 -9.73 9.07
N VAL A 208 -17.79 -9.94 8.65
CA VAL A 208 -17.17 -11.27 8.63
C VAL A 208 -17.11 -11.86 10.05
N LEU A 209 -16.68 -11.09 11.05
CA LEU A 209 -16.62 -11.56 12.43
C LEU A 209 -18.00 -11.97 12.97
N VAL A 210 -19.00 -11.10 12.88
CA VAL A 210 -20.33 -11.42 13.43
C VAL A 210 -21.00 -12.58 12.67
N TYR A 211 -20.68 -12.75 11.39
CA TYR A 211 -21.12 -13.92 10.63
C TYR A 211 -20.50 -15.21 11.17
N LYS A 212 -19.18 -15.19 11.45
CA LYS A 212 -18.46 -16.34 12.03
C LYS A 212 -18.92 -16.66 13.45
N GLU A 213 -19.30 -15.65 14.24
CA GLU A 213 -19.94 -15.82 15.56
C GLU A 213 -21.34 -16.47 15.48
N GLY A 214 -21.94 -16.58 14.29
CA GLY A 214 -23.29 -17.12 14.11
C GLY A 214 -24.42 -16.17 14.49
N ASP A 215 -24.13 -14.89 14.77
CA ASP A 215 -25.13 -13.87 15.08
C ASP A 215 -25.76 -13.33 13.80
N GLU A 216 -26.69 -14.09 13.21
CA GLU A 216 -27.34 -13.74 11.94
C GLU A 216 -28.04 -12.37 12.00
N LYS A 217 -28.59 -11.99 13.16
CA LYS A 217 -29.26 -10.70 13.32
C LYS A 217 -28.26 -9.56 13.17
N LYS A 218 -27.14 -9.59 13.92
CA LYS A 218 -26.10 -8.56 13.80
C LYS A 218 -25.42 -8.58 12.44
N ALA A 219 -25.17 -9.76 11.88
CA ALA A 219 -24.63 -9.87 10.52
C ALA A 219 -25.52 -9.17 9.49
N LEU A 220 -26.84 -9.35 9.58
CA LEU A 220 -27.78 -8.65 8.70
C LEU A 220 -27.80 -7.14 8.93
N GLU A 221 -27.64 -6.67 10.18
CA GLU A 221 -27.52 -5.25 10.51
C GLU A 221 -26.25 -4.64 9.87
N TYR A 222 -25.09 -5.29 10.00
CA TYR A 222 -23.84 -4.84 9.35
C TYR A 222 -23.93 -4.90 7.82
N LEU A 223 -24.56 -5.94 7.25
CA LEU A 223 -24.77 -6.03 5.80
C LEU A 223 -25.61 -4.86 5.27
N LYS A 224 -26.63 -4.41 6.04
CA LYS A 224 -27.42 -3.21 5.69
C LYS A 224 -26.60 -1.94 5.75
N VAL A 225 -25.74 -1.78 6.76
CA VAL A 225 -24.82 -0.63 6.87
C VAL A 225 -23.88 -0.58 5.65
N LEU A 226 -23.25 -1.71 5.33
CA LEU A 226 -22.34 -1.83 4.19
C LEU A 226 -23.06 -1.50 2.86
N ASN A 227 -24.25 -2.06 2.64
CA ASN A 227 -25.06 -1.78 1.44
C ASN A 227 -25.50 -0.32 1.35
N LYS A 228 -25.78 0.35 2.48
CA LYS A 228 -26.15 1.77 2.50
C LYS A 228 -24.97 2.66 2.12
N LYS A 229 -23.75 2.31 2.56
CA LYS A 229 -22.53 3.05 2.21
C LYS A 229 -22.14 2.83 0.75
N ASN A 230 -22.11 1.57 0.31
CA ASN A 230 -21.72 1.21 -1.03
C ASN A 230 -22.53 -0.01 -1.53
N PRO A 231 -23.59 0.19 -2.33
CA PRO A 231 -24.42 -0.90 -2.83
C PRO A 231 -23.70 -1.77 -3.86
N ASN A 232 -22.56 -1.32 -4.41
CA ASN A 232 -21.80 -2.07 -5.40
C ASN A 232 -21.22 -3.36 -4.82
N PHE A 233 -20.87 -3.38 -3.52
CA PHE A 233 -20.47 -4.62 -2.84
C PHE A 233 -21.53 -5.71 -3.00
N ILE A 234 -22.80 -5.40 -2.70
CA ILE A 234 -23.91 -6.36 -2.88
C ILE A 234 -24.13 -6.67 -4.36
N GLY A 235 -23.97 -5.69 -5.24
CA GLY A 235 -24.01 -5.88 -6.70
C GLY A 235 -23.04 -6.97 -7.16
N ILE A 236 -21.78 -6.87 -6.73
CA ILE A 236 -20.71 -7.84 -7.04
C ILE A 236 -21.03 -9.19 -6.38
N MET A 237 -21.32 -9.22 -5.08
CA MET A 237 -21.59 -10.47 -4.34
C MET A 237 -22.88 -11.18 -4.76
N THR A 238 -23.70 -10.58 -5.62
CA THR A 238 -24.92 -11.19 -6.17
C THR A 238 -24.85 -11.46 -7.67
N ASP A 239 -23.71 -11.18 -8.30
CA ASP A 239 -23.46 -11.23 -9.76
C ASP A 239 -24.37 -10.30 -10.57
N LYS A 240 -24.89 -9.23 -9.95
CA LYS A 240 -25.59 -8.16 -10.70
C LYS A 240 -24.62 -7.23 -11.40
N ILE A 241 -23.45 -7.05 -10.81
CA ILE A 241 -22.30 -6.37 -11.41
C ILE A 241 -21.34 -7.47 -11.81
N GLY A 242 -21.19 -7.66 -13.12
CA GLY A 242 -20.37 -8.71 -13.70
C GLY A 242 -18.90 -8.30 -13.87
N HIS A 243 -18.06 -9.28 -14.14
CA HIS A 243 -16.63 -9.08 -14.38
C HIS A 243 -16.33 -8.11 -15.53
N ASP A 244 -17.05 -8.23 -16.65
CA ASP A 244 -16.87 -7.34 -17.81
C ASP A 244 -17.19 -5.88 -17.47
N GLU A 245 -18.18 -5.64 -16.60
CA GLU A 245 -18.50 -4.29 -16.15
C GLU A 245 -17.38 -3.72 -15.28
N ILE A 246 -16.81 -4.54 -14.39
CA ILE A 246 -15.69 -4.15 -13.53
C ILE A 246 -14.47 -3.78 -14.39
N ILE A 247 -14.05 -4.65 -15.31
CA ILE A 247 -12.88 -4.41 -16.17
C ILE A 247 -13.04 -3.13 -17.01
N ASN A 248 -14.23 -2.87 -17.52
CA ASN A 248 -14.45 -1.73 -18.40
C ASN A 248 -14.61 -0.39 -17.66
N LYS A 249 -14.93 -0.41 -16.35
CA LYS A 249 -15.28 0.81 -15.59
C LYS A 249 -14.31 1.15 -14.47
N VAL A 250 -13.54 0.19 -13.97
CA VAL A 250 -12.69 0.38 -12.80
C VAL A 250 -11.24 0.48 -13.23
N ASN A 251 -10.60 1.60 -12.90
CA ASN A 251 -9.16 1.69 -12.89
C ASN A 251 -8.66 1.09 -11.58
N LEU A 252 -7.84 0.04 -11.63
CA LEU A 252 -7.31 -0.61 -10.42
C LEU A 252 -6.19 0.19 -9.74
N SER A 253 -5.71 1.26 -10.36
CA SER A 253 -4.65 2.11 -9.81
C SER A 253 -5.14 3.06 -8.71
N TYR A 254 -6.44 3.39 -8.71
CA TYR A 254 -7.05 4.33 -7.78
C TYR A 254 -8.50 3.92 -7.50
N TYR A 255 -9.00 4.23 -6.30
CA TYR A 255 -10.41 4.09 -5.99
C TYR A 255 -11.00 5.40 -5.48
N SER A 256 -12.32 5.52 -5.55
CA SER A 256 -13.07 6.67 -5.02
C SER A 256 -14.09 6.19 -3.99
N PRO A 257 -14.16 6.80 -2.78
CA PRO A 257 -15.15 6.43 -1.77
C PRO A 257 -16.59 6.49 -2.31
N GLY A 258 -17.37 5.44 -2.04
CA GLY A 258 -18.75 5.25 -2.49
C GLY A 258 -18.91 4.72 -3.93
N ASP A 259 -17.85 4.67 -4.72
CA ASP A 259 -17.87 4.21 -6.11
C ASP A 259 -17.70 2.68 -6.23
N LEU A 260 -17.93 2.12 -7.41
CA LEU A 260 -17.65 0.72 -7.74
C LEU A 260 -16.19 0.36 -7.45
N SER A 261 -15.25 1.26 -7.73
CA SER A 261 -13.82 1.04 -7.48
C SER A 261 -13.50 0.74 -6.01
N GLU A 262 -14.16 1.39 -5.05
CA GLU A 262 -13.97 1.12 -3.61
C GLU A 262 -14.41 -0.30 -3.24
N ALA A 263 -15.56 -0.75 -3.76
CA ALA A 263 -16.06 -2.09 -3.51
C ALA A 263 -15.14 -3.16 -4.12
N VAL A 264 -14.62 -2.91 -5.32
CA VAL A 264 -13.65 -3.81 -5.98
C VAL A 264 -12.35 -3.89 -5.19
N ASN A 265 -11.79 -2.74 -4.78
CA ASN A 265 -10.56 -2.70 -4.00
C ASN A 265 -10.72 -3.44 -2.66
N MET A 266 -11.80 -3.16 -1.93
CA MET A 266 -12.09 -3.86 -0.68
C MET A 266 -12.23 -5.38 -0.87
N ILE A 267 -12.92 -5.84 -1.92
CA ILE A 267 -13.08 -7.28 -2.18
C ILE A 267 -11.75 -7.93 -2.54
N ALA A 268 -10.90 -7.25 -3.32
CA ALA A 268 -9.56 -7.74 -3.67
C ALA A 268 -8.69 -7.89 -2.40
N ASP A 269 -8.65 -6.85 -1.57
CA ASP A 269 -7.94 -6.84 -0.29
C ASP A 269 -8.44 -7.95 0.66
N PHE A 270 -9.73 -8.27 0.65
CA PHE A 270 -10.34 -9.29 1.50
C PHE A 270 -10.43 -10.68 0.86
N SER A 271 -9.90 -10.88 -0.35
CA SER A 271 -10.04 -12.13 -1.09
C SER A 271 -9.58 -13.37 -0.29
N PHE A 272 -8.47 -13.26 0.44
CA PHE A 272 -7.94 -14.32 1.31
C PHE A 272 -8.89 -14.71 2.47
N VAL A 273 -9.80 -13.81 2.86
CA VAL A 273 -10.85 -14.06 3.86
C VAL A 273 -12.11 -14.60 3.21
N LEU A 274 -12.53 -14.01 2.09
CA LEU A 274 -13.83 -14.28 1.47
C LEU A 274 -13.86 -15.57 0.66
N LEU A 275 -12.80 -15.89 -0.08
CA LEU A 275 -12.73 -17.08 -0.93
C LEU A 275 -13.00 -18.40 -0.19
N PRO A 276 -12.44 -18.66 1.01
CA PRO A 276 -12.77 -19.87 1.76
C PRO A 276 -14.19 -19.86 2.36
N MET A 277 -14.84 -18.69 2.47
CA MET A 277 -16.17 -18.54 3.08
C MET A 277 -17.32 -18.74 2.08
N THR A 278 -17.39 -19.89 1.41
CA THR A 278 -18.41 -20.19 0.38
C THR A 278 -19.86 -19.99 0.87
N MET A 279 -20.15 -20.35 2.13
CA MET A 279 -21.48 -20.19 2.72
C MET A 279 -21.82 -18.72 3.04
N PHE A 280 -20.82 -17.86 3.21
CA PHE A 280 -21.02 -16.42 3.42
C PHE A 280 -21.59 -15.78 2.15
N TYR A 281 -21.05 -16.14 0.99
CA TYR A 281 -21.58 -15.72 -0.31
C TYR A 281 -23.04 -16.16 -0.51
N VAL A 282 -23.36 -17.44 -0.23
CA VAL A 282 -24.74 -17.95 -0.29
C VAL A 282 -25.66 -17.16 0.66
N TRP A 283 -25.19 -16.88 1.87
CA TRP A 283 -25.93 -16.13 2.87
C TRP A 283 -26.20 -14.68 2.43
N ILE A 284 -25.22 -13.98 1.84
CA ILE A 284 -25.40 -12.64 1.28
C ILE A 284 -26.48 -12.67 0.20
N ARG A 285 -26.42 -13.62 -0.75
CA ARG A 285 -27.42 -13.73 -1.83
C ARG A 285 -28.83 -13.95 -1.31
N LYS A 286 -28.99 -14.81 -0.30
CA LYS A 286 -30.29 -15.06 0.35
C LYS A 286 -30.85 -13.79 1.01
N ASN A 287 -29.98 -12.99 1.62
CA ASN A 287 -30.35 -11.81 2.38
C ASN A 287 -30.38 -10.51 1.56
N ALA A 288 -29.82 -10.48 0.35
CA ALA A 288 -29.80 -9.30 -0.52
C ALA A 288 -31.20 -8.72 -0.81
N LYS A 289 -32.24 -9.58 -0.82
CA LYS A 289 -33.64 -9.15 -0.99
C LYS A 289 -34.17 -8.34 0.19
N LYS A 290 -33.56 -8.48 1.38
CA LYS A 290 -33.92 -7.79 2.63
C LYS A 290 -33.19 -6.45 2.81
N LEU A 291 -32.36 -6.07 1.84
CA LEU A 291 -31.59 -4.82 1.82
C LEU A 291 -32.30 -3.69 1.05
N LYS A 292 -33.49 -3.99 0.52
CA LYS A 292 -34.40 -3.01 -0.10
C LYS A 292 -35.14 -2.21 0.97
#